data_AF-A0A972R910-F1
#
_entry.id   AF-A0A972R910-F1
#
_cell.length_a   1.000
_cell.length_b   1.000
_cell.length_c   1.000
_cell.angle_alpha   90.00
_cell.angle_beta   90.00
_cell.angle_gamma   90.00
#
_symmetry.space_group_name_H-M   'P 1'
#
loop_
_entity.id
_entity.type
_entity.pdbx_description
1 polymer ?
#
loop_
_entity_poly.entity_id
_entity_poly.type
_entity_poly.pdbx_seq_one_letter_code
_entity_poly.pdbx_strand_id
1 'polypeptide(L)'
;MNKQLLNSDSIQNRIYTIRGVQVMLDNDLAEIYQVQTKVFNQAVKRNSNRFPENFRFQLSENEWDHLRSQFATSNKVNPLRSQNVTIESQRGKHRKYLPYAFTEQGVAMLSAVLRSDTAVNVSIQIMQAFVEMKKFIATNALLFNRLEKVELKQIENDQK
;
A
#
# COMPACT_ATOMS: atom_id res chain seq x y z
N MET A 1 26.46 12.66 -7.93
CA MET A 1 26.09 12.63 -6.50
C MET A 1 24.88 11.71 -6.34
N ASN A 2 25.14 10.51 -5.83
CA ASN A 2 24.27 9.41 -5.38
C ASN A 2 22.78 9.43 -5.80
N LYS A 3 22.52 8.89 -6.99
CA LYS A 3 21.21 8.33 -7.38
C LYS A 3 21.04 7.03 -6.58
N GLN A 4 20.54 7.12 -5.35
CA GLN A 4 20.04 5.94 -4.64
C GLN A 4 18.90 5.38 -5.51
N LEU A 5 19.22 4.35 -6.29
CA LEU A 5 18.24 3.45 -6.86
C LEU A 5 17.41 2.95 -5.67
N LEU A 6 16.15 3.35 -5.61
CA LEU A 6 15.21 2.72 -4.69
C LEU A 6 15.24 1.24 -5.04
N ASN A 7 15.69 0.39 -4.11
CA ASN A 7 15.71 -1.05 -4.32
C ASN A 7 14.31 -1.47 -4.80
N SER A 8 14.21 -2.24 -5.88
CA SER A 8 12.93 -2.74 -6.43
C SER A 8 12.09 -3.39 -5.34
N ASP A 9 12.75 -4.13 -4.44
CA ASP A 9 12.15 -4.81 -3.30
C ASP A 9 11.48 -3.84 -2.33
N SER A 10 12.00 -2.61 -2.21
CA SER A 10 11.43 -1.58 -1.34
C SER A 10 10.10 -1.01 -1.89
N ILE A 11 9.94 -1.00 -3.21
CA ILE A 11 8.71 -0.56 -3.87
C ILE A 11 7.66 -1.67 -3.82
N GLN A 12 8.04 -2.91 -4.12
CA GLN A 12 7.14 -4.07 -4.07
C GLN A 12 6.53 -4.26 -2.67
N ASN A 13 7.32 -4.08 -1.60
CA ASN A 13 6.86 -4.17 -0.21
C ASN A 13 5.86 -3.07 0.21
N ARG A 14 5.69 -2.04 -0.61
CA ARG A 14 4.73 -0.95 -0.39
C ARG A 14 3.48 -1.08 -1.28
N ILE A 15 3.32 -2.22 -1.98
CA ILE A 15 2.12 -2.58 -2.71
C ILE A 15 1.25 -3.47 -1.81
N TYR A 16 0.05 -3.00 -1.51
CA TYR A 16 -0.93 -3.67 -0.66
C TYR A 16 -2.11 -4.18 -1.48
N THR A 17 -2.74 -5.26 -1.04
CA THR A 17 -4.01 -5.71 -1.62
C THR A 17 -5.16 -5.25 -0.73
N ILE A 18 -5.94 -4.28 -1.20
CA ILE A 18 -7.09 -3.71 -0.49
C ILE A 18 -8.31 -3.78 -1.41
N ARG A 19 -9.43 -4.31 -0.91
CA ARG A 19 -10.65 -4.58 -1.71
C ARG A 19 -10.37 -5.42 -2.98
N GLY A 20 -9.40 -6.34 -2.91
CA GLY A 20 -8.99 -7.17 -4.05
C GLY A 20 -8.19 -6.44 -5.13
N VAL A 21 -7.79 -5.18 -4.88
CA VAL A 21 -7.02 -4.36 -5.82
C VAL A 21 -5.65 -4.04 -5.23
N GLN A 22 -4.62 -4.12 -6.06
CA GLN A 22 -3.27 -3.69 -5.69
C GLN A 22 -3.21 -2.16 -5.63
N VAL A 23 -2.76 -1.64 -4.49
CA VAL A 23 -2.70 -0.21 -4.21
C VAL A 23 -1.44 0.18 -3.47
N MET A 24 -1.01 1.44 -3.64
CA MET A 24 0.01 2.08 -2.81
C MET A 24 -0.60 3.23 -2.03
N LEU A 25 -0.11 3.47 -0.82
CA LEU A 25 -0.61 4.54 0.04
C LEU A 25 0.03 5.89 -0.30
N ASP A 26 -0.70 6.97 0.00
CA ASP A 26 -0.26 8.34 -0.22
C ASP A 26 1.07 8.68 0.47
N ASN A 27 1.28 8.19 1.69
CA ASN A 27 2.53 8.37 2.43
C ASN A 27 3.71 7.68 1.75
N ASP A 28 3.51 6.43 1.33
CA ASP A 28 4.56 5.63 0.67
C ASP A 28 4.93 6.26 -0.66
N LEU A 29 3.94 6.62 -1.47
CA LEU A 29 4.17 7.32 -2.73
C LEU A 29 4.90 8.64 -2.50
N ALA A 30 4.46 9.45 -1.54
CA ALA A 30 5.13 10.71 -1.24
C ALA A 30 6.60 10.51 -0.86
N GLU A 31 6.92 9.51 -0.03
CA GLU A 31 8.30 9.17 0.35
C GLU A 31 9.14 8.72 -0.85
N ILE A 32 8.60 7.83 -1.69
CA ILE A 32 9.28 7.33 -2.91
C ILE A 32 9.52 8.47 -3.91
N TYR A 33 8.55 9.38 -4.08
CA TYR A 33 8.71 10.58 -4.89
C TYR A 33 9.57 11.67 -4.24
N GLN A 34 10.03 11.47 -2.99
CA GLN A 34 10.81 12.43 -2.20
C GLN A 34 10.08 13.77 -2.00
N VAL A 35 8.77 13.71 -1.79
CA VAL A 35 7.90 14.87 -1.57
C VAL A 35 7.19 14.72 -0.22
N GLN A 36 6.87 15.81 0.45
CA GLN A 36 6.04 15.75 1.66
C GLN A 36 4.63 15.26 1.31
N THR A 37 4.06 14.36 2.12
CA THR A 37 2.69 13.83 1.92
C THR A 37 1.65 14.94 1.77
N LYS A 38 1.80 16.03 2.53
CA LYS A 38 0.89 17.19 2.44
C LYS A 38 0.91 17.82 1.04
N VAL A 39 2.10 18.02 0.48
CA VAL A 39 2.31 18.61 -0.85
C VAL A 39 1.83 17.65 -1.93
N PHE A 40 2.13 16.35 -1.77
CA PHE A 40 1.64 15.29 -2.65
C PHE A 40 0.09 15.27 -2.72
N ASN A 41 -0.57 15.22 -1.57
CA ASN A 41 -2.03 15.24 -1.49
C ASN A 41 -2.63 16.54 -2.02
N GLN A 42 -1.96 17.67 -1.83
CA GLN A 42 -2.39 18.94 -2.42
C GLN A 42 -2.29 18.92 -3.94
N ALA A 43 -1.21 18.36 -4.51
CA ALA A 43 -1.04 18.21 -5.95
C ALA A 43 -2.12 17.32 -6.55
N VAL A 44 -2.45 16.19 -5.91
CA VAL A 44 -3.54 15.31 -6.31
C VAL A 44 -4.89 16.04 -6.24
N LYS A 45 -5.16 16.77 -5.15
CA LYS A 45 -6.42 17.51 -4.96
C LYS A 45 -6.64 18.60 -6.02
N ARG A 46 -5.58 19.32 -6.42
CA ARG A 46 -5.64 20.31 -7.52
C ARG A 46 -5.96 19.68 -8.88
N ASN A 47 -5.69 18.40 -9.02
CA ASN A 47 -5.80 17.64 -10.25
C ASN A 47 -6.86 16.54 -10.13
N SER A 48 -7.89 16.74 -9.30
CA SER A 48 -8.90 15.74 -8.96
C SER A 48 -9.62 15.15 -10.17
N ASN A 49 -9.75 15.91 -11.26
CA ASN A 49 -10.33 15.45 -12.53
C ASN A 49 -9.59 14.25 -13.16
N ARG A 50 -8.34 13.99 -12.78
CA ARG A 50 -7.54 12.83 -13.22
C ARG A 50 -7.64 11.62 -12.30
N PHE A 51 -8.28 11.76 -11.14
CA PHE A 51 -8.36 10.72 -10.12
C PHE A 51 -9.82 10.35 -9.84
N PRO A 52 -10.47 9.61 -10.75
CA PRO A 52 -11.76 8.98 -10.46
C PRO A 52 -11.66 8.00 -9.28
N GLU A 53 -12.79 7.63 -8.69
CA GLU A 53 -12.82 6.80 -7.46
C GLU A 53 -12.11 5.45 -7.62
N ASN A 54 -12.14 4.85 -8.81
CA ASN A 54 -11.46 3.61 -9.11
C ASN A 54 -9.92 3.77 -9.22
N PHE A 55 -9.40 4.99 -9.31
CA PHE A 55 -7.96 5.27 -9.38
C PHE A 55 -7.41 5.67 -8.01
N ARG A 56 -8.25 6.29 -7.20
CA ARG A 56 -7.91 6.76 -5.86
C ARG A 56 -9.14 6.72 -4.97
N PHE A 57 -9.00 6.10 -3.81
CA PHE A 57 -10.03 6.09 -2.78
C PHE A 57 -9.41 6.30 -1.40
N GLN A 58 -10.22 6.76 -0.45
CA GLN A 58 -9.80 6.86 0.95
C GLN A 58 -10.08 5.53 1.64
N LEU A 59 -9.15 5.07 2.46
CA LEU A 59 -9.37 3.89 3.29
C LEU A 59 -10.42 4.16 4.35
N SER A 60 -11.21 3.14 4.70
CA SER A 60 -12.04 3.14 5.90
C SER A 60 -11.17 2.92 7.14
N GLU A 61 -11.71 3.26 8.31
CA GLU A 61 -11.05 3.03 9.60
C GLU A 61 -10.71 1.56 9.80
N ASN A 62 -11.66 0.66 9.51
CA ASN A 62 -11.44 -0.78 9.56
C ASN A 62 -10.30 -1.23 8.63
N GLU A 63 -10.26 -0.78 7.37
CA GLU A 63 -9.18 -1.15 6.44
C GLU A 63 -7.82 -0.65 6.92
N TRP A 64 -7.78 0.56 7.47
CA TRP A 64 -6.57 1.14 8.01
C TRP A 64 -6.07 0.39 9.25
N ASP A 65 -6.97 0.00 10.15
CA ASP A 65 -6.60 -0.74 11.36
C ASP A 65 -6.10 -2.16 11.04
N HIS A 66 -6.71 -2.85 10.09
CA HIS A 66 -6.21 -4.15 9.59
C HIS A 66 -4.82 -4.01 8.95
N LEU A 67 -4.62 -2.96 8.16
CA LEU A 67 -3.34 -2.72 7.50
C LEU A 67 -2.24 -2.36 8.54
N ARG A 68 -2.61 -1.60 9.58
CA ARG A 68 -1.71 -1.26 10.69
C ARG A 68 -1.37 -2.47 11.55
N SER A 69 -2.32 -3.36 11.81
CA SER A 69 -2.06 -4.57 12.59
C SER A 69 -1.09 -5.50 11.85
N GLN A 70 -1.21 -5.62 10.53
CA GLN A 70 -0.24 -6.36 9.71
C GLN A 70 1.19 -5.80 9.82
N PHE A 71 1.36 -4.47 9.81
CA PHE A 71 2.67 -3.86 10.06
C PHE A 71 3.20 -4.13 11.48
N ALA A 72 2.33 -4.05 12.49
CA ALA A 72 2.71 -4.29 13.88
C ALA A 72 3.08 -5.76 14.14
N THR A 73 2.43 -6.72 13.47
CA THR A 73 2.79 -8.14 13.55
C THR A 73 4.10 -8.44 12.81
N SER A 74 4.43 -7.71 11.75
CA SER A 74 5.70 -7.82 11.01
C SER A 74 6.90 -7.28 11.81
N ASN A 75 6.71 -6.22 12.60
CA ASN A 75 7.70 -5.75 13.57
C ASN A 75 7.55 -6.52 14.90
N LYS A 76 8.29 -7.63 15.09
CA LYS A 76 8.45 -8.31 16.39
C LYS A 76 9.24 -7.45 17.42
N VAL A 77 8.83 -6.21 17.64
CA VAL A 77 9.26 -5.39 18.79
C VAL A 77 8.01 -4.72 19.35
N ASN A 78 7.54 -5.28 20.47
CA ASN A 78 6.43 -4.85 21.33
C ASN A 78 5.01 -5.32 20.93
N PRO A 79 4.61 -6.56 21.29
CA PRO A 79 3.22 -7.04 21.14
C PRO A 79 2.25 -6.44 22.18
N LEU A 80 2.67 -5.47 22.99
CA LEU A 80 1.85 -4.85 24.03
C LEU A 80 1.31 -3.50 23.58
N ARG A 81 0.42 -3.48 22.59
CA ARG A 81 -0.47 -2.32 22.40
C ARG A 81 -1.92 -2.79 22.41
N SER A 82 -2.35 -3.21 23.60
CA SER A 82 -3.75 -3.44 23.94
C SER A 82 -4.56 -2.19 23.57
N GLN A 83 -5.58 -2.38 22.74
CA GLN A 83 -6.48 -1.32 22.27
C GLN A 83 -7.35 -0.72 23.37
N ASN A 84 -7.36 -1.28 24.58
CA ASN A 84 -8.25 -0.83 25.67
C ASN A 84 -7.56 -0.07 26.81
N VAL A 85 -6.23 0.12 26.82
CA VAL A 85 -5.51 0.74 27.96
C VAL A 85 -4.45 1.77 27.53
N THR A 86 -4.71 2.57 26.52
CA THR A 86 -3.99 3.86 26.40
C THR A 86 -4.80 4.84 25.56
N ILE A 87 -5.78 5.48 26.21
CA ILE A 87 -6.08 6.88 25.93
C ILE A 87 -4.82 7.66 26.35
N GLU A 88 -3.74 7.57 25.56
CA GLU A 88 -2.67 8.55 25.69
C GLU A 88 -3.24 9.84 25.13
N SER A 89 -3.62 10.71 26.06
CA SER A 89 -3.87 12.14 25.91
C SER A 89 -2.64 12.89 25.39
N GLN A 90 -1.98 12.38 24.34
CA GLN A 90 -0.94 13.07 23.59
C GLN A 90 -1.53 13.55 22.26
N ARG A 91 -2.02 14.79 22.28
CA ARG A 91 -2.38 15.56 21.08
C ARG A 91 -1.26 15.42 20.03
N GLY A 92 -1.57 14.79 18.90
CA GLY A 92 -0.71 14.82 17.70
C GLY A 92 -0.07 13.50 17.24
N LYS A 93 -0.18 12.39 17.99
CA LYS A 93 0.38 11.09 17.56
C LYS A 93 -0.54 10.25 16.66
N HIS A 94 -1.83 10.56 16.61
CA HIS A 94 -2.78 9.87 15.74
C HIS A 94 -2.94 10.62 14.42
N ARG A 95 -2.77 9.91 13.29
CA ARG A 95 -2.98 10.47 11.95
C ARG A 95 -4.41 11.02 11.89
N LYS A 96 -4.54 12.34 11.73
CA LYS A 96 -5.84 13.04 11.77
C LYS A 96 -6.78 12.70 10.60
N TYR A 97 -6.25 12.07 9.55
CA TYR A 97 -6.97 11.74 8.32
C TYR A 97 -6.56 10.37 7.80
N LEU A 98 -7.52 9.54 7.41
CA LEU A 98 -7.27 8.22 6.81
C LEU A 98 -6.48 8.36 5.50
N PRO A 99 -5.57 7.40 5.19
CA PRO A 99 -4.78 7.44 3.97
C PRO A 99 -5.63 7.39 2.71
N TYR A 100 -5.12 8.00 1.65
CA TYR A 100 -5.56 7.67 0.29
C TYR A 100 -4.75 6.49 -0.23
N ALA A 101 -5.46 5.56 -0.86
CA ALA A 101 -4.90 4.46 -1.64
C ALA A 101 -4.99 4.79 -3.13
N PHE A 102 -3.94 4.48 -3.86
CA PHE A 102 -3.82 4.70 -5.30
C PHE A 102 -3.60 3.38 -6.00
N THR A 103 -4.43 3.09 -7.00
CA THR A 103 -4.24 1.93 -7.88
C THR A 103 -3.09 2.19 -8.86
N GLU A 104 -2.70 1.17 -9.63
CA GLU A 104 -1.75 1.32 -10.73
C GLU A 104 -2.12 2.48 -11.66
N GLN A 105 -3.39 2.60 -12.06
CA GLN A 105 -3.86 3.69 -12.92
C GLN A 105 -3.80 5.04 -12.21
N GLY A 106 -4.09 5.08 -10.91
CA GLY A 106 -3.90 6.27 -10.09
C GLY A 106 -2.43 6.69 -10.02
N VAL A 107 -1.51 5.74 -9.87
CA VAL A 107 -0.08 6.03 -9.87
C VAL A 107 0.40 6.48 -11.25
N ALA A 108 -0.11 5.87 -12.34
CA ALA A 108 0.18 6.33 -13.69
C ALA A 108 -0.21 7.80 -13.88
N MET A 109 -1.35 8.23 -13.33
CA MET A 109 -1.77 9.63 -13.37
C MET A 109 -0.86 10.57 -12.56
N LEU A 110 -0.13 10.08 -11.55
CA LEU A 110 0.84 10.89 -10.80
C LEU A 110 2.00 11.36 -11.68
N SER A 111 2.40 10.58 -12.70
CA SER A 111 3.47 10.99 -13.63
C SER A 111 3.14 12.29 -14.39
N ALA A 112 1.86 12.54 -14.68
CA ALA A 112 1.41 13.76 -15.33
C ALA A 112 1.29 14.95 -14.38
N VAL A 113 1.24 14.69 -13.07
CA VAL A 113 1.09 15.67 -11.99
C VAL A 113 2.45 16.08 -11.42
N LEU A 114 3.33 15.11 -11.16
CA LEU A 114 4.66 15.30 -10.60
C LEU A 114 5.68 15.35 -11.74
N ARG A 115 5.95 16.56 -12.24
CA ARG A 115 6.78 16.80 -13.44
C ARG A 115 8.26 17.03 -13.09
N SER A 116 8.91 16.08 -12.45
CA SER A 116 10.36 16.09 -12.24
C SER A 116 11.03 14.87 -12.87
N ASP A 117 12.28 14.99 -13.32
CA ASP A 117 13.04 13.86 -13.88
C ASP A 117 13.17 12.70 -12.87
N THR A 118 13.25 13.03 -11.58
CA THR A 118 13.23 12.04 -10.50
C THR A 118 11.87 11.33 -10.42
N ALA A 119 10.77 12.08 -10.46
CA ALA A 119 9.43 11.51 -10.40
C ALA A 119 9.13 10.63 -11.62
N VAL A 120 9.55 11.04 -12.83
CA VAL A 120 9.39 10.22 -14.03
C VAL A 120 10.09 8.86 -13.88
N ASN A 121 11.35 8.85 -13.43
CA ASN A 121 12.09 7.60 -13.21
C ASN A 121 11.47 6.72 -12.11
N VAL A 122 10.94 7.34 -11.06
CA VAL A 122 10.25 6.64 -9.97
C VAL A 122 8.92 6.05 -10.45
N SER A 123 8.13 6.80 -11.22
CA SER A 123 6.87 6.32 -11.80
C SER A 123 7.09 5.07 -12.65
N ILE A 124 8.15 5.03 -13.46
CA ILE A 124 8.49 3.86 -14.28
C ILE A 124 8.77 2.64 -13.40
N GLN A 125 9.56 2.80 -12.33
CA GLN A 125 9.87 1.70 -11.40
C GLN A 125 8.63 1.19 -10.66
N ILE A 126 7.76 2.10 -10.21
CA ILE A 126 6.49 1.70 -9.57
C ILE A 126 5.63 0.90 -10.54
N MET A 127 5.48 1.36 -11.79
CA MET A 127 4.71 0.65 -12.80
C MET A 127 5.29 -0.76 -13.06
N GLN A 128 6.62 -0.90 -13.13
CA GLN A 128 7.28 -2.19 -13.27
C GLN A 128 6.96 -3.12 -12.08
N ALA A 129 7.01 -2.60 -10.85
CA ALA A 129 6.68 -3.36 -9.65
C ALA A 129 5.23 -3.85 -9.63
N PHE A 130 4.26 -3.02 -10.07
CA PHE A 130 2.86 -3.45 -10.23
C PHE A 130 2.72 -4.58 -11.26
N VAL A 131 3.39 -4.47 -12.41
CA VAL A 131 3.36 -5.50 -13.45
C VAL A 131 3.97 -6.81 -12.94
N GLU A 132 5.11 -6.75 -12.25
CA GLU A 132 5.76 -7.92 -11.64
C GLU A 132 4.86 -8.57 -10.59
N MET A 133 4.24 -7.79 -9.71
CA MET A 133 3.34 -8.33 -8.69
C MET A 133 2.11 -9.00 -9.31
N LYS A 134 1.55 -8.45 -10.39
CA LYS A 134 0.46 -9.12 -11.13
C LYS A 134 0.92 -10.44 -11.76
N LYS A 135 2.09 -10.45 -12.39
CA LYS A 135 2.67 -11.69 -12.96
C LYS A 135 2.92 -12.73 -11.87
N PHE A 136 3.43 -12.34 -10.71
CA PHE A 136 3.67 -13.22 -9.57
C PHE A 136 2.37 -13.87 -9.08
N ILE A 137 1.32 -13.07 -8.86
CA ILE A 137 -0.01 -13.58 -8.44
C ILE A 137 -0.58 -14.52 -9.50
N ALA A 138 -0.52 -14.13 -10.78
CA ALA A 138 -1.06 -14.95 -11.87
C ALA A 138 -0.31 -16.30 -12.02
N THR A 139 1.01 -16.29 -11.90
CA THR A 139 1.85 -17.50 -12.01
C THR A 139 1.59 -18.45 -10.84
N ASN A 140 1.41 -17.90 -9.63
CA ASN A 140 1.21 -18.68 -8.42
C ASN A 140 -0.27 -18.99 -8.12
N ALA A 141 -1.22 -18.52 -8.93
CA ALA A 141 -2.65 -18.80 -8.77
C ALA A 141 -2.95 -20.31 -8.68
N LEU A 142 -2.22 -21.14 -9.45
CA LEU A 142 -2.35 -22.60 -9.40
C LEU A 142 -1.84 -23.19 -8.07
N LEU A 143 -0.82 -22.59 -7.45
CA LEU A 143 -0.32 -23.02 -6.15
C LEU A 143 -1.30 -22.65 -5.03
N PHE A 144 -1.88 -21.45 -5.07
CA PHE A 144 -2.93 -21.05 -4.12
C PHE A 144 -4.14 -21.99 -4.16
N ASN A 145 -4.60 -22.34 -5.37
CA ASN A 145 -5.69 -23.32 -5.54
C ASN A 145 -5.35 -24.72 -5.01
N ARG A 146 -4.06 -25.12 -5.00
CA ARG A 146 -3.63 -26.39 -4.43
C ARG A 146 -3.57 -26.34 -2.91
N LEU A 147 -3.08 -25.24 -2.34
CA LEU A 147 -3.04 -25.03 -0.89
C LEU A 147 -4.44 -25.05 -0.28
N GLU A 148 -5.40 -24.34 -0.88
CA GLU A 148 -6.80 -24.32 -0.41
C GLU A 148 -7.39 -25.73 -0.35
N LYS A 149 -7.12 -26.57 -1.36
CA LYS A 149 -7.57 -27.97 -1.38
C LYS A 149 -6.90 -28.84 -0.31
N VAL A 150 -5.68 -28.52 0.11
CA VAL A 150 -4.99 -29.24 1.18
C VAL A 150 -5.50 -28.79 2.54
N GLU A 151 -5.70 -27.49 2.75
CA GLU A 151 -6.27 -26.94 3.99
C GLU A 151 -7.69 -27.49 4.25
N LEU A 152 -8.55 -27.53 3.23
CA LEU A 152 -9.88 -28.13 3.35
C LEU A 152 -9.83 -29.59 3.79
N LYS A 153 -8.90 -30.38 3.24
CA LYS A 153 -8.71 -31.78 3.64
C LYS A 153 -8.16 -31.94 5.05
N GLN A 154 -7.34 -31.00 5.54
CA GLN A 154 -6.85 -31.02 6.92
C GLN A 154 -7.98 -30.68 7.90
N ILE A 155 -8.80 -29.66 7.59
CA ILE A 155 -9.97 -29.30 8.41
C ILE A 155 -10.97 -30.46 8.49
N GLU A 156 -11.23 -31.16 7.38
CA GLU A 156 -12.10 -32.35 7.37
C GLU A 156 -11.55 -33.51 8.21
N ASN A 157 -10.23 -33.67 8.26
CA ASN A 157 -9.59 -34.72 9.06
C ASN A 157 -9.52 -34.36 10.55
N ASP A 158 -9.36 -33.09 10.90
CA ASP A 158 -9.34 -32.62 12.30
C ASP A 158 -10.75 -32.59 12.93
N GLN A 159 -11.82 -32.69 12.12
CA GLN A 159 -13.21 -32.80 12.58
C GLN A 159 -13.70 -34.24 12.81
N LYS A 160 -12.88 -35.26 12.53
CA LYS A 160 -13.18 -36.68 12.79
C LYS A 160 -12.50 -37.17 14.06
#